data_AF-A0A6N7ZUY4-F1
#
_entry.id   AF-A0A6N7ZUY4-F1
#
_cell.length_a   1.000
_cell.length_b   1.000
_cell.length_c   1.000
_cell.angle_alpha   90.00
_cell.angle_beta   90.00
_cell.angle_gamma   90.00
#
_symmetry.space_group_name_H-M   'P 1'
#
loop_
_entity.id
_entity.type
_entity.pdbx_description
1 polymer ?
#
loop_
_entity_poly.entity_id
_entity_poly.type
_entity_poly.pdbx_seq_one_letter_code
_entity_poly.pdbx_strand_id
1 'polypeptide(L)'
;MEDDDDDLCININGVSHTILCGICKEKISLIGEADVETRQAGCAPCGNVSDVQEVARIATEYAKDEAQLMLNRMARDTVRQRKFMTFSGQTEHNETYRFIITDLQF
;
A
#
# COMPACT_ATOMS: atom_id res chain seq x y z
N MET A 1 -19.03 -2.90 -24.54
CA MET A 1 -18.19 -1.77 -24.12
C MET A 1 -17.52 -2.31 -22.88
N GLU A 2 -16.31 -2.83 -23.04
CA GLU A 2 -15.52 -3.29 -21.91
C GLU A 2 -15.15 -2.03 -21.14
N ASP A 3 -15.72 -1.87 -19.95
CA ASP A 3 -15.29 -0.86 -19.00
C ASP A 3 -13.82 -1.18 -18.68
N ASP A 4 -12.90 -0.45 -19.32
CA ASP A 4 -11.49 -0.44 -18.96
C ASP A 4 -11.42 -0.04 -17.47
N ASP A 5 -11.26 -1.03 -16.61
CA ASP A 5 -10.85 -0.88 -15.22
C ASP A 5 -9.50 -0.13 -15.21
N ASP A 6 -9.55 1.21 -15.22
CA ASP A 6 -8.44 2.14 -14.95
C ASP A 6 -7.97 2.05 -13.48
N ASP A 7 -7.99 0.84 -12.91
CA ASP A 7 -7.52 0.54 -11.58
C ASP A 7 -6.00 0.61 -11.57
N LEU A 8 -5.46 1.58 -10.83
CA LEU A 8 -4.01 1.73 -10.74
C LEU A 8 -3.42 0.59 -9.89
N CYS A 9 -2.59 -0.23 -10.53
CA CYS A 9 -1.94 -1.37 -9.88
C CYS A 9 -0.42 -1.20 -9.81
N ILE A 10 0.19 -1.78 -8.78
CA ILE A 10 1.64 -1.95 -8.66
C ILE A 10 2.00 -3.43 -8.64
N ASN A 11 3.05 -3.79 -9.38
CA ASN A 11 3.58 -5.16 -9.37
C ASN A 11 4.69 -5.28 -8.32
N ILE A 12 4.49 -6.16 -7.33
CA ILE A 12 5.48 -6.45 -6.28
C ILE A 12 5.75 -7.95 -6.32
N ASN A 13 7.00 -8.34 -6.59
CA ASN A 13 7.44 -9.74 -6.69
C ASN A 13 6.58 -10.61 -7.64
N GLY A 14 6.06 -10.03 -8.73
CA GLY A 14 5.23 -10.74 -9.70
C GLY A 14 3.74 -10.73 -9.39
N VAL A 15 3.33 -10.23 -8.23
CA VAL A 15 1.92 -10.10 -7.82
C VAL A 15 1.45 -8.67 -8.08
N SER A 16 0.32 -8.54 -8.77
CA SER A 16 -0.31 -7.24 -9.02
C SER A 16 -1.20 -6.88 -7.83
N HIS A 17 -0.95 -5.73 -7.21
CA HIS A 17 -1.74 -5.20 -6.12
C HIS A 17 -2.41 -3.89 -6.53
N THR A 18 -3.71 -3.77 -6.25
CA THR A 18 -4.47 -2.53 -6.49
C THR A 18 -4.09 -1.49 -5.45
N ILE A 19 -3.86 -0.26 -5.89
CA ILE A 19 -3.58 0.86 -5.00
C ILE A 19 -4.90 1.46 -4.51
N LEU A 20 -5.00 1.66 -3.20
CA LEU A 20 -6.12 2.32 -2.55
C LEU A 20 -5.70 3.64 -1.93
N CYS A 21 -6.70 4.50 -1.72
CA CYS A 21 -6.57 5.67 -0.89
C CYS A 21 -6.35 5.26 0.57
N GLY A 22 -5.27 5.75 1.17
CA GLY A 22 -4.99 5.48 2.57
C GLY A 22 -6.01 6.08 3.55
N ILE A 23 -6.76 7.10 3.11
CA ILE A 23 -7.76 7.84 3.92
C ILE A 23 -9.11 7.12 3.91
N CYS A 24 -9.75 7.00 2.74
CA CYS A 24 -11.11 6.45 2.62
C CYS A 24 -11.15 5.00 2.13
N LYS A 25 -9.99 4.37 1.87
CA LYS A 25 -9.85 2.98 1.43
C LYS A 25 -10.51 2.63 0.08
N GLU A 26 -10.93 3.64 -0.67
CA GLU A 26 -11.42 3.49 -2.05
C GLU A 26 -10.29 3.32 -3.04
N LYS A 27 -10.57 2.69 -4.18
CA LYS A 27 -9.62 2.58 -5.29
C LYS A 27 -9.25 3.97 -5.82
N ILE A 28 -8.02 4.09 -6.30
CA ILE A 28 -7.55 5.29 -6.99
C ILE A 28 -7.46 5.04 -8.49
N SER A 29 -7.62 6.10 -9.26
CA SER A 29 -7.55 6.06 -10.73
C SER A 29 -6.58 7.12 -11.24
N LEU A 30 -6.20 6.99 -12.50
CA LEU A 30 -5.47 8.04 -13.19
C LEU A 30 -6.36 9.27 -13.36
N ILE A 31 -5.78 10.46 -13.24
CA ILE A 31 -6.45 11.75 -13.38
C ILE A 31 -5.73 12.54 -14.47
N GLY A 32 -6.51 12.98 -15.47
CA GLY A 32 -6.00 13.74 -16.61
C GLY A 32 -5.83 12.90 -17.88
N GLU A 33 -5.40 13.55 -18.96
CA GLU A 33 -5.18 12.91 -20.27
C GLU A 33 -3.88 12.09 -20.28
N ALA A 34 -3.84 11.00 -21.05
CA ALA A 34 -2.69 10.08 -21.07
C ALA A 34 -1.37 10.70 -21.59
N ASP A 35 -1.46 11.85 -22.27
CA ASP A 35 -0.37 12.52 -23.03
C ASP A 35 0.28 13.72 -22.31
N VAL A 36 -0.04 13.98 -21.04
CA VAL A 36 0.70 14.99 -20.25
C VAL A 36 1.92 14.38 -19.56
N GLU A 37 3.05 15.10 -19.58
CA GLU A 37 4.32 14.70 -18.93
C GLU A 37 4.15 14.40 -17.43
N THR A 38 3.18 15.05 -16.78
CA THR A 38 2.83 14.83 -15.37
C THR A 38 1.51 14.08 -15.27
N ARG A 39 1.60 12.75 -15.19
CA ARG A 39 0.41 11.90 -14.91
C ARG A 39 0.09 11.97 -13.42
N GLN A 40 -1.14 12.36 -13.11
CA GLN A 40 -1.66 12.36 -11.75
C GLN A 40 -2.50 11.11 -11.50
N ALA A 41 -2.54 10.69 -10.24
CA ALA A 41 -3.43 9.64 -9.78
C ALA A 41 -3.97 10.00 -8.40
N GLY A 42 -5.18 9.55 -8.12
CA GLY A 42 -5.78 9.86 -6.86
C GLY A 42 -7.18 9.32 -6.66
N CYS A 43 -7.67 9.61 -5.47
CA CYS A 43 -8.99 9.20 -5.03
C CYS A 43 -10.00 10.32 -5.30
N ALA A 44 -10.91 10.11 -6.23
CA ALA A 44 -11.97 11.09 -6.53
C ALA A 44 -12.86 11.41 -5.31
N PRO A 45 -13.32 10.42 -4.50
CA PRO A 45 -14.18 10.69 -3.34
C PRO A 45 -13.63 11.68 -2.29
N CYS A 46 -12.34 11.62 -1.99
CA CYS A 46 -11.73 12.45 -0.94
C CYS A 46 -10.72 13.47 -1.46
N GLY A 47 -10.51 13.55 -2.78
CA GLY A 47 -9.59 14.49 -3.40
C GLY A 47 -8.12 14.26 -3.07
N ASN A 48 -7.76 13.07 -2.56
CA ASN A 48 -6.36 12.73 -2.30
C ASN A 48 -5.66 12.38 -3.62
N VAL A 49 -5.01 13.37 -4.21
CA VAL A 49 -4.32 13.29 -5.51
C VAL A 49 -2.83 13.56 -5.32
N SER A 50 -2.01 12.88 -6.12
CA SER A 50 -0.57 13.09 -6.24
C SER A 50 -0.10 12.70 -7.63
N ASP A 51 1.16 13.00 -7.95
CA ASP A 51 1.80 12.44 -9.15
C ASP A 51 1.90 10.92 -9.05
N VAL A 52 1.75 10.22 -10.18
CA VAL A 52 1.80 8.74 -10.23
C VAL A 52 3.10 8.19 -9.63
N GLN A 53 4.23 8.88 -9.82
CA GLN A 53 5.51 8.47 -9.23
C GLN A 53 5.50 8.55 -7.70
N GLU A 54 4.88 9.59 -7.14
CA GLU A 54 4.75 9.74 -5.70
C GLU A 54 3.79 8.70 -5.12
N VAL A 55 2.66 8.46 -5.81
CA VAL A 55 1.69 7.41 -5.46
C VAL A 55 2.38 6.04 -5.42
N ALA A 56 3.14 5.69 -6.46
CA ALA A 56 3.89 4.43 -6.52
C ALA A 56 4.95 4.33 -5.42
N ARG A 57 5.67 5.41 -5.13
CA ARG A 57 6.67 5.46 -4.04
C ARG A 57 6.02 5.19 -2.68
N ILE A 58 4.94 5.90 -2.34
CA ILE A 58 4.23 5.76 -1.07
C ILE A 58 3.61 4.36 -0.94
N ALA A 59 2.97 3.86 -1.99
CA ALA A 59 2.39 2.52 -1.99
C ALA A 59 3.46 1.41 -1.80
N THR A 60 4.65 1.59 -2.40
CA THR A 60 5.78 0.69 -2.21
C THR A 60 6.35 0.75 -0.80
N GLU A 61 6.47 1.94 -0.21
CA GLU A 61 6.89 2.12 1.19
C GLU A 61 5.91 1.42 2.14
N TYR A 62 4.60 1.64 1.97
CA TYR A 62 3.57 0.91 2.72
C TYR A 62 3.74 -0.61 2.61
N ALA A 63 3.97 -1.14 1.40
CA ALA A 63 4.12 -2.56 1.20
C ALA A 63 5.34 -3.16 1.92
N LYS A 64 6.46 -2.43 1.94
CA LYS A 64 7.66 -2.83 2.68
C LYS A 64 7.42 -2.83 4.19
N ASP A 65 6.78 -1.79 4.69
CA ASP A 65 6.55 -1.64 6.12
C ASP A 65 5.56 -2.68 6.64
N GLU A 66 4.50 -2.96 5.87
CA GLU A 66 3.55 -4.02 6.22
C GLU A 66 4.20 -5.42 6.18
N ALA A 67 5.09 -5.70 5.21
CA ALA A 67 5.87 -6.93 5.20
C ALA A 67 6.77 -7.06 6.45
N GLN A 68 7.43 -5.96 6.85
CA GLN A 68 8.27 -5.94 8.05
C GLN A 68 7.44 -6.15 9.33
N LEU A 69 6.27 -5.52 9.43
CA LEU A 69 5.35 -5.70 10.55
C LEU A 69 4.86 -7.14 10.66
N MET A 70 4.55 -7.79 9.53
CA MET A 70 4.16 -9.20 9.50
C MET A 70 5.28 -10.10 10.01
N LEU A 71 6.52 -9.92 9.51
CA LEU A 71 7.69 -10.66 10.00
C LEU A 71 7.90 -10.46 11.51
N ASN A 72 7.73 -9.23 11.99
CA ASN A 72 7.82 -8.90 13.41
C ASN A 72 6.71 -9.58 14.23
N ARG A 73 5.48 -9.65 13.72
CA ARG A 73 4.37 -10.35 14.37
C ARG A 73 4.64 -11.86 14.46
N MET A 74 5.12 -12.48 13.39
CA MET A 74 5.51 -13.91 13.39
C MET A 74 6.65 -14.19 14.37
N ALA A 75 7.66 -13.32 14.40
CA ALA A 75 8.77 -13.41 15.34
C ALA A 75 8.28 -13.27 16.80
N ARG A 76 7.40 -12.30 17.09
CA ARG A 76 6.79 -12.11 18.41
C ARG A 76 6.03 -13.34 18.87
N ASP A 77 5.24 -13.96 18.00
CA ASP A 77 4.43 -15.12 18.36
C ASP A 77 5.31 -16.35 18.61
N THR A 78 6.41 -16.51 17.86
CA THR A 78 7.43 -17.53 18.11
C THR A 78 8.13 -17.33 19.45
N VAL A 79 8.44 -16.07 19.80
CA VAL A 79 9.08 -15.70 21.08
C VAL A 79 8.12 -15.91 22.26
N ARG A 80 6.83 -15.56 22.13
CA ARG A 80 5.81 -15.78 23.17
C ARG A 80 5.67 -17.25 23.58
N GLN A 81 5.93 -18.19 22.67
CA GLN A 81 5.93 -19.63 22.99
C GLN A 81 7.13 -20.07 23.85
N ARG A 82 8.15 -19.21 24.03
CA ARG A 82 9.35 -19.50 24.85
C ARG A 82 9.36 -18.64 26.11
N LYS A 83 9.19 -19.27 27.28
CA LYS A 83 9.08 -18.63 28.62
C LYS A 83 10.23 -17.70 29.05
N PHE A 84 11.31 -17.55 28.28
CA PHE A 84 12.52 -16.81 28.66
C PHE A 84 13.04 -15.81 27.61
N MET A 85 12.24 -15.47 26.59
CA MET A 85 12.64 -14.51 25.56
C MET A 85 11.68 -13.31 25.52
N THR A 86 12.24 -12.11 25.39
CA THR A 86 11.51 -10.85 25.19
C THR A 86 11.69 -10.37 23.75
N PHE A 87 10.58 -10.04 23.10
CA PHE A 87 10.57 -9.52 21.73
C PHE A 87 10.64 -7.99 21.75
N SER A 88 11.49 -7.39 20.91
CA SER A 88 11.58 -5.95 20.71
C SER A 88 11.52 -5.65 19.21
N GLY A 89 10.36 -5.24 18.72
CA GLY A 89 10.12 -4.86 17.33
C GLY A 89 8.74 -4.23 17.17
N GLN A 90 8.56 -3.41 16.13
CA GLN A 90 7.27 -2.79 15.84
C GLN A 90 6.31 -3.84 15.27
N THR A 91 5.10 -3.91 15.82
CA THR A 91 4.04 -4.84 15.34
C THR A 91 2.80 -4.12 14.81
N GLU A 92 2.84 -2.79 14.76
CA GLU A 92 1.77 -1.93 14.29
C GLU A 92 2.37 -0.78 13.48
N HIS A 93 1.62 -0.29 12.50
CA HIS A 93 2.00 0.91 11.75
C HIS A 93 1.94 2.12 12.67
N ASN A 94 3.03 2.88 12.76
CA ASN A 94 3.06 4.16 13.49
C ASN A 94 2.81 5.35 12.57
N GLU A 95 2.73 5.13 11.26
CA GLU A 95 2.53 6.15 10.25
C GLU A 95 1.25 5.89 9.46
N THR A 96 0.57 6.97 9.07
CA THR A 96 -0.61 6.90 8.20
C THR A 96 -0.17 7.19 6.78
N TYR A 97 -0.14 6.16 5.94
CA TYR A 97 0.20 6.30 4.52
C TYR A 97 -0.98 6.91 3.76
N ARG A 98 -0.68 7.85 2.85
CA ARG A 98 -1.69 8.47 1.96
C ARG A 98 -2.20 7.51 0.90
N PHE A 99 -1.39 6.53 0.51
CA PHE A 99 -1.72 5.49 -0.45
C PHE A 99 -1.28 4.14 0.11
N ILE A 100 -2.10 3.12 -0.07
CA ILE A 100 -1.87 1.76 0.43
C ILE A 100 -2.17 0.77 -0.68
N ILE A 101 -1.85 -0.51 -0.50
CA ILE A 101 -2.22 -1.56 -1.45
C ILE A 101 -3.22 -2.55 -0.84
N THR A 102 -4.12 -3.09 -1.68
CA THR A 102 -4.99 -4.22 -1.30
C THR A 102 -4.17 -5.48 -1.08
N ASP A 103 -4.62 -6.28 -0.11
CA ASP A 103 -4.20 -7.67 0.08
C ASP A 103 -2.69 -7.89 0.05
N LEU A 104 -2.00 -7.41 1.08
CA LEU A 104 -0.81 -8.10 1.57
C LEU A 104 -1.26 -9.34 2.37
N GLN A 105 -2.00 -10.23 1.72
CA GLN A 105 -2.21 -11.58 2.21
C GLN A 105 -1.05 -12.42 1.67
N PHE A 106 0.01 -12.57 2.48
CA PHE A 106 1.03 -13.60 2.30
C PHE A 106 0.68 -14.85 3.10
#